data_AF-A0A0C2GU30-F1
#
_entry.id   AF-A0A0C2GU30-F1
#
_cell.length_a   1.000
_cell.length_b   1.000
_cell.length_c   1.000
_cell.angle_alpha   90.00
_cell.angle_beta   90.00
_cell.angle_gamma   90.00
#
_symmetry.space_group_name_H-M   'P 1'
#
loop_
_entity.id
_entity.type
_entity.pdbx_description
1 polymer ?
#
loop_
_entity_poly.entity_id
_entity_poly.type
_entity_poly.pdbx_seq_one_letter_code
_entity_poly.pdbx_strand_id
1 'polypeptide(L)'
;MFQTPKIPELAVQSRDFHMFDLGFRGKKAGIRNKQNFTDEDLEAWKHVFSQKGECFAMKKNALTGPINYYRNIGKRTPMKGEQGICKPATLIIWGDQDQFLVKQGAEMSLKYCRNAHLKFVEGASHWVMQDDPQKVNQLIEEFLSTPVVESTNSESLSKM
;
A
#
# COMPACT_ATOMS: atom_id res chain seq x y z
N MET A 1 -7.36 -13.10 -14.87
CA MET A 1 -8.37 -13.28 -13.81
C MET A 1 -9.27 -12.05 -13.65
N PHE A 2 -8.75 -10.86 -13.26
CA PHE A 2 -9.59 -9.71 -12.88
C PHE A 2 -10.55 -9.15 -13.95
N GLN A 3 -10.25 -9.34 -15.25
CA GLN A 3 -11.03 -8.75 -16.35
C GLN A 3 -12.42 -9.38 -16.55
N THR A 4 -12.67 -10.56 -16.00
CA THR A 4 -14.00 -11.20 -16.12
C THR A 4 -15.01 -10.54 -15.16
N PRO A 5 -16.29 -10.38 -15.56
CA PRO A 5 -17.26 -9.56 -14.82
C PRO A 5 -17.61 -10.02 -13.39
N LYS A 6 -17.54 -11.32 -13.09
CA LYS A 6 -18.01 -11.88 -11.80
C LYS A 6 -17.04 -12.86 -11.14
N ILE A 7 -16.13 -13.48 -11.88
CA ILE A 7 -15.22 -14.51 -11.35
C ILE A 7 -14.34 -13.98 -10.20
N PRO A 8 -13.74 -12.78 -10.27
CA PRO A 8 -12.88 -12.30 -9.20
C PRO A 8 -13.63 -12.11 -7.89
N GLU A 9 -14.84 -11.54 -7.93
CA GLU A 9 -15.71 -11.38 -6.77
C GLU A 9 -16.05 -12.74 -6.16
N LEU A 10 -16.51 -13.69 -6.99
CA LEU A 10 -16.87 -15.03 -6.52
C LEU A 10 -15.67 -15.79 -5.96
N ALA A 11 -14.49 -15.64 -6.55
CA ALA A 11 -13.27 -16.27 -6.07
C ALA A 11 -12.86 -15.74 -4.69
N VAL A 12 -12.92 -14.41 -4.49
CA VAL A 12 -12.62 -13.79 -3.19
C VAL A 12 -13.64 -14.21 -2.12
N GLN A 13 -14.93 -14.32 -2.46
CA GLN A 13 -15.97 -14.74 -1.49
C GLN A 13 -15.95 -16.23 -1.17
N SER A 14 -15.29 -17.05 -1.98
CA SER A 14 -15.33 -18.50 -1.82
C SER A 14 -14.67 -18.96 -0.52
N ARG A 15 -15.19 -20.04 0.06
CA ARG A 15 -14.65 -20.69 1.28
C ARG A 15 -14.41 -19.71 2.42
N ASP A 16 -15.43 -18.91 2.74
CA ASP A 16 -15.35 -17.92 3.83
C ASP A 16 -14.16 -16.95 3.68
N PHE A 17 -14.02 -16.38 2.49
CA PHE A 17 -12.94 -15.43 2.19
C PHE A 17 -11.53 -15.99 2.44
N HIS A 18 -11.31 -17.27 2.15
CA HIS A 18 -10.02 -17.95 2.37
C HIS A 18 -8.79 -17.23 1.79
N MET A 19 -8.98 -16.38 0.78
CA MET A 19 -7.92 -15.55 0.23
C MET A 19 -7.35 -14.56 1.27
N PHE A 20 -8.14 -14.07 2.21
CA PHE A 20 -7.67 -13.26 3.33
C PHE A 20 -6.87 -14.08 4.35
N ASP A 21 -7.27 -15.33 4.65
CA ASP A 21 -6.44 -16.23 5.45
C ASP A 21 -5.06 -16.44 4.82
N LEU A 22 -5.02 -16.68 3.51
CA LEU A 22 -3.75 -16.85 2.79
C LEU A 22 -2.93 -15.55 2.75
N GLY A 23 -3.60 -14.42 2.56
CA GLY A 23 -2.97 -13.10 2.46
C GLY A 23 -2.39 -12.60 3.79
N PHE A 24 -3.13 -12.77 4.88
CA PHE A 24 -2.74 -12.27 6.21
C PHE A 24 -2.03 -13.32 7.07
N ARG A 25 -2.34 -14.61 6.92
CA ARG A 25 -1.80 -15.69 7.80
C ARG A 25 -0.97 -16.74 7.06
N GLY A 26 -0.96 -16.70 5.73
CA GLY A 26 -0.21 -17.66 4.93
C GLY A 26 1.30 -17.59 5.22
N LYS A 27 1.97 -18.74 5.30
CA LYS A 27 3.43 -18.80 5.55
C LYS A 27 4.26 -17.96 4.56
N LYS A 28 3.79 -17.86 3.32
CA LYS A 28 4.47 -17.12 2.27
C LYS A 28 4.30 -15.61 2.46
N ALA A 29 3.08 -15.09 2.35
CA ALA A 29 2.81 -13.66 2.25
C ALA A 29 2.17 -13.01 3.50
N GLY A 30 1.84 -13.82 4.51
CA GLY A 30 1.18 -13.36 5.72
C GLY A 30 2.07 -12.50 6.60
N ILE A 31 1.40 -11.82 7.53
CA ILE A 31 1.97 -11.06 8.63
C ILE A 31 2.92 -11.99 9.42
N ARG A 32 4.14 -11.53 9.63
CA ARG A 32 5.20 -12.23 10.35
C ARG A 32 4.98 -12.16 11.85
N ASN A 33 4.59 -11.00 12.37
CA ASN A 33 4.26 -10.84 13.78
C ASN A 33 2.79 -11.21 14.03
N LYS A 34 2.54 -12.49 14.31
CA LYS A 34 1.19 -13.01 14.54
C LYS A 34 0.50 -12.47 15.79
N GLN A 35 1.24 -11.91 16.74
CA GLN A 35 0.66 -11.36 17.97
C GLN A 35 -0.06 -10.03 17.68
N ASN A 36 0.33 -9.33 16.62
CA ASN A 36 -0.24 -8.04 16.23
C ASN A 36 -1.46 -8.14 15.31
N PHE A 37 -1.92 -9.35 14.99
CA PHE A 37 -3.08 -9.56 14.12
C PHE A 37 -3.90 -10.75 14.61
N THR A 38 -5.01 -10.45 15.28
CA THR A 38 -5.82 -11.45 15.99
C THR A 38 -6.82 -12.15 15.06
N ASP A 39 -7.61 -13.07 15.62
CA ASP A 39 -8.75 -13.68 14.93
C ASP A 39 -9.84 -12.63 14.66
N GLU A 40 -10.08 -11.74 15.62
CA GLU A 40 -11.05 -10.65 15.49
C GLU A 40 -10.67 -9.68 14.37
N ASP A 41 -9.38 -9.37 14.20
CA ASP A 41 -8.92 -8.53 13.09
C ASP A 41 -9.25 -9.16 11.74
N LEU A 42 -8.95 -10.46 11.57
CA LEU A 42 -9.25 -11.18 10.33
C LEU A 42 -10.76 -11.22 10.06
N GLU A 43 -11.57 -11.52 11.08
CA GLU A 43 -13.01 -11.56 10.94
C GLU A 43 -13.60 -10.18 10.65
N ALA A 44 -13.01 -9.10 11.18
CA ALA A 44 -13.39 -7.73 10.80
C ALA A 44 -13.13 -7.47 9.30
N TRP A 45 -11.99 -7.91 8.76
CA TRP A 45 -11.70 -7.81 7.33
C TRP A 45 -12.71 -8.60 6.48
N LYS A 46 -13.01 -9.85 6.86
CA LYS A 46 -14.03 -10.67 6.18
C LYS A 46 -15.41 -10.02 6.26
N HIS A 47 -15.78 -9.52 7.44
CA HIS A 47 -17.05 -8.84 7.67
C HIS A 47 -17.23 -7.63 6.75
N VAL A 48 -16.24 -6.72 6.69
CA VAL A 48 -16.27 -5.53 5.82
C VAL A 48 -16.49 -5.91 4.36
N PHE A 49 -15.79 -6.94 3.86
CA PHE A 49 -15.89 -7.35 2.46
C PHE A 49 -17.05 -8.30 2.14
N SER A 50 -17.75 -8.81 3.16
CA SER A 50 -18.99 -9.56 2.99
C SER A 50 -20.23 -8.67 2.79
N GLN A 51 -20.13 -7.38 3.12
CA GLN A 51 -21.25 -6.45 3.04
C GLN A 51 -21.80 -6.36 1.61
N LYS A 52 -23.11 -6.54 1.48
CA LYS A 52 -23.85 -6.32 0.23
C LYS A 52 -24.31 -4.87 0.21
N GLY A 53 -23.96 -4.11 -0.83
CA GLY A 53 -24.41 -2.73 -0.96
C GLY A 53 -25.90 -2.66 -1.31
N GLU A 54 -26.65 -1.90 -0.51
CA GLU A 54 -28.08 -1.58 -0.72
C GLU A 54 -28.29 -0.19 -1.33
N CYS A 55 -27.45 0.22 -2.29
CA CYS A 55 -27.70 1.47 -2.99
C CYS A 55 -28.82 1.27 -4.02
N PHE A 56 -29.89 2.09 -3.93
CA PHE A 56 -31.08 2.08 -4.79
C PHE A 56 -30.75 2.11 -6.30
N ALA A 57 -29.61 2.70 -6.68
CA ALA A 57 -29.15 2.77 -8.07
C ALA A 57 -28.23 1.61 -8.50
N MET A 58 -27.55 0.93 -7.56
CA MET A 58 -26.59 -0.13 -7.86
C MET A 58 -26.43 -1.11 -6.68
N LYS A 59 -26.94 -2.35 -6.83
CA LYS A 59 -26.61 -3.48 -5.94
C LYS A 59 -25.17 -3.93 -6.14
N LYS A 60 -24.20 -3.19 -5.59
CA LYS A 60 -22.77 -3.53 -5.68
C LYS A 60 -22.26 -4.07 -4.35
N ASN A 61 -21.61 -5.22 -4.40
CA ASN A 61 -20.92 -5.82 -3.24
C ASN A 61 -19.71 -4.97 -2.83
N ALA A 62 -19.36 -4.93 -1.54
CA ALA A 62 -18.16 -4.24 -1.02
C ALA A 62 -16.87 -4.59 -1.78
N LEU A 63 -16.76 -5.80 -2.33
CA LEU A 63 -15.63 -6.23 -3.17
C LEU A 63 -15.52 -5.52 -4.52
N THR A 64 -16.60 -4.91 -5.02
CA THR A 64 -16.65 -4.32 -6.37
C THR A 64 -15.61 -3.21 -6.54
N GLY A 65 -15.44 -2.35 -5.53
CA GLY A 65 -14.47 -1.25 -5.55
C GLY A 65 -13.03 -1.75 -5.65
N PRO A 66 -12.55 -2.54 -4.67
CA PRO A 66 -11.21 -3.13 -4.70
C PRO A 66 -10.91 -3.93 -5.97
N ILE A 67 -11.83 -4.76 -6.45
CA ILE A 67 -11.61 -5.54 -7.68
C ILE A 67 -11.54 -4.63 -8.91
N ASN A 68 -12.36 -3.58 -8.96
CA ASN A 68 -12.30 -2.62 -10.06
C ASN A 68 -10.96 -1.87 -10.11
N TYR A 69 -10.26 -1.69 -8.97
CA TYR A 69 -8.89 -1.18 -8.97
C TYR A 69 -7.99 -2.04 -9.87
N TYR A 70 -8.04 -3.36 -9.70
CA TYR A 70 -7.29 -4.31 -10.52
C TYR A 70 -7.79 -4.38 -11.98
N ARG A 71 -9.10 -4.24 -12.21
CA ARG A 71 -9.66 -4.18 -13.59
C ARG A 71 -9.15 -3.00 -14.39
N ASN A 72 -8.84 -1.90 -13.71
CA ASN A 72 -8.39 -0.65 -14.31
C ASN A 72 -6.87 -0.53 -14.45
N ILE A 73 -6.09 -1.54 -14.02
CA ILE A 73 -4.67 -1.61 -14.34
C ILE A 73 -4.50 -1.57 -15.86
N GLY A 74 -3.72 -0.60 -16.36
CA GLY A 74 -3.48 -0.39 -17.79
C GLY A 74 -4.58 0.33 -18.56
N LYS A 75 -5.75 0.62 -17.94
CA LYS A 75 -6.85 1.39 -18.57
C LYS A 75 -6.88 2.86 -18.16
N ARG A 76 -5.95 3.28 -17.30
CA ARG A 76 -5.85 4.68 -16.88
C ARG A 76 -5.40 5.52 -18.07
N THR A 77 -6.18 6.55 -18.39
CA THR A 77 -5.73 7.64 -19.26
C THR A 77 -4.40 8.15 -18.71
N PRO A 78 -3.35 8.28 -19.54
CA PRO A 78 -2.12 8.94 -19.11
C PRO A 78 -2.51 10.26 -18.47
N MET A 79 -2.09 10.50 -17.21
CA MET A 79 -2.26 11.82 -16.61
C MET A 79 -1.60 12.82 -17.57
N LYS A 80 -2.38 13.80 -18.05
CA LYS A 80 -1.84 14.89 -18.87
C LYS A 80 -0.91 15.72 -17.98
N GLY A 81 0.38 15.69 -18.27
CA GLY A 81 1.42 16.39 -17.53
C GLY A 81 2.73 15.60 -17.58
N GLU A 82 3.87 16.27 -17.36
CA GLU A 82 5.11 15.56 -17.06
C GLU A 82 4.86 14.60 -15.89
N GLN A 83 5.40 13.38 -15.95
CA GLN A 83 5.50 12.51 -14.77
C GLN A 83 6.48 13.19 -13.80
N GLY A 84 5.99 14.21 -13.12
CA GLY A 84 6.81 15.11 -12.34
C GLY A 84 7.41 14.39 -11.14
N ILE A 85 8.65 14.74 -10.83
CA ILE A 85 9.28 14.39 -9.56
C ILE A 85 8.35 14.82 -8.41
N CYS A 86 8.04 13.91 -7.50
CA CYS A 86 7.31 14.17 -6.25
C CYS A 86 8.08 15.23 -5.46
N LYS A 87 7.51 16.45 -5.38
CA LYS A 87 8.14 17.61 -4.76
C LYS A 87 8.13 17.58 -3.22
N PRO A 88 7.03 17.15 -2.55
CA PRO A 88 7.00 17.07 -1.09
C PRO A 88 8.09 16.13 -0.55
N ALA A 89 8.59 16.44 0.65
CA ALA A 89 9.39 15.48 1.41
C ALA A 89 8.59 14.18 1.54
N THR A 90 9.23 13.06 1.26
CA THR A 90 8.56 11.75 1.18
C THR A 90 9.27 10.73 2.06
N LEU A 91 8.54 10.06 2.95
CA LEU A 91 9.02 8.88 3.65
C LEU A 91 8.45 7.63 2.98
N ILE A 92 9.32 6.69 2.63
CA ILE A 92 8.95 5.35 2.15
C ILE A 92 9.33 4.36 3.25
N ILE A 93 8.34 3.66 3.80
CA ILE A 93 8.53 2.57 4.77
C ILE A 93 8.19 1.25 4.08
N TRP A 94 9.05 0.25 4.22
CA TRP A 94 8.93 -0.99 3.45
C TRP A 94 9.36 -2.22 4.27
N GLY A 95 8.58 -3.30 4.22
CA GLY A 95 8.97 -4.58 4.84
C GLY A 95 9.89 -5.39 3.93
N ASP A 96 11.05 -5.82 4.43
CA ASP A 96 12.05 -6.48 3.57
C ASP A 96 11.75 -7.96 3.23
N GLN A 97 10.71 -8.55 3.83
CA GLN A 97 10.16 -9.86 3.51
C GLN A 97 8.83 -9.79 2.73
N ASP A 98 8.53 -8.65 2.10
CA ASP A 98 7.39 -8.49 1.19
C ASP A 98 7.45 -9.52 0.03
N GLN A 99 6.34 -10.23 -0.18
CA GLN A 99 6.21 -11.24 -1.23
C GLN A 99 5.49 -10.75 -2.49
N PHE A 100 4.80 -9.62 -2.41
CA PHE A 100 4.07 -9.04 -3.53
C PHE A 100 4.91 -8.03 -4.28
N LEU A 101 5.79 -7.30 -3.59
CA LEU A 101 6.65 -6.27 -4.17
C LEU A 101 8.12 -6.51 -3.80
N VAL A 102 9.01 -6.40 -4.78
CA VAL A 102 10.45 -6.58 -4.58
C VAL A 102 11.08 -5.36 -3.92
N LYS A 103 12.04 -5.58 -3.02
CA LYS A 103 12.77 -4.55 -2.27
C LYS A 103 13.36 -3.44 -3.17
N GLN A 104 13.90 -3.83 -4.33
CA GLN A 104 14.48 -2.91 -5.30
C GLN A 104 13.46 -1.90 -5.84
N GLY A 105 12.16 -2.24 -5.82
CA GLY A 105 11.09 -1.32 -6.21
C GLY A 105 11.02 -0.09 -5.29
N ALA A 106 11.29 -0.26 -3.99
CA ALA A 106 11.33 0.84 -3.03
C ALA A 106 12.53 1.76 -3.28
N GLU A 107 13.70 1.18 -3.53
CA GLU A 107 14.93 1.92 -3.85
C GLU A 107 14.79 2.70 -5.16
N MET A 108 14.27 2.04 -6.20
CA MET A 108 13.98 2.67 -7.49
C MET A 108 12.94 3.77 -7.39
N SER A 109 12.07 3.75 -6.38
CA SER A 109 11.06 4.80 -6.18
C SER A 109 11.67 6.13 -5.75
N LEU A 110 12.86 6.11 -5.11
CA LEU A 110 13.56 7.33 -4.67
C LEU A 110 13.86 8.28 -5.84
N LYS A 111 14.14 7.76 -7.04
CA LYS A 111 14.44 8.58 -8.22
C LYS A 111 13.25 9.44 -8.69
N TYR A 112 12.05 9.15 -8.21
CA TYR A 112 10.84 9.90 -8.52
C TYR A 112 10.47 10.90 -7.42
N CYS A 113 11.31 11.09 -6.41
CA CYS A 113 11.10 12.04 -5.32
C CYS A 113 12.26 13.05 -5.25
N ARG A 114 11.95 14.32 -4.99
CA ARG A 114 12.95 15.38 -4.84
C ARG A 114 13.73 15.22 -3.54
N ASN A 115 13.01 14.93 -2.46
CA ASN A 115 13.57 14.65 -1.15
C ASN A 115 12.83 13.44 -0.59
N ALA A 116 13.52 12.30 -0.46
CA ALA A 116 12.93 11.10 0.08
C ALA A 116 13.86 10.34 1.03
N HIS A 117 13.25 9.76 2.05
CA HIS A 117 13.88 8.87 3.00
C HIS A 117 13.27 7.48 2.81
N LEU A 118 14.12 6.45 2.66
CA LEU A 118 13.70 5.06 2.60
C LEU A 118 14.11 4.35 3.88
N LYS A 119 13.15 3.67 4.52
CA LYS A 119 13.36 2.89 5.74
C LYS A 119 12.81 1.49 5.54
N PHE A 120 13.69 0.51 5.68
CA PHE A 120 13.29 -0.89 5.72
C PHE A 120 12.98 -1.30 7.16
N VAL A 121 11.89 -2.03 7.33
CA VAL A 121 11.58 -2.75 8.57
C VAL A 121 12.00 -4.20 8.35
N GLU A 122 13.07 -4.59 9.04
CA GLU A 122 13.67 -5.92 8.92
C GLU A 122 12.69 -7.00 9.39
N GLY A 123 12.55 -8.06 8.60
CA GLY A 123 11.66 -9.16 8.91
C GLY A 123 10.18 -8.87 8.67
N ALA A 124 9.78 -7.65 8.31
CA ALA A 124 8.37 -7.33 8.04
C ALA A 124 7.92 -7.78 6.64
N SER A 125 6.66 -8.21 6.54
CA SER A 125 5.98 -8.58 5.30
C SER A 125 5.47 -7.37 4.52
N HIS A 126 4.59 -7.61 3.55
CA HIS A 126 3.83 -6.57 2.86
C HIS A 126 3.00 -5.70 3.80
N TRP A 127 2.56 -6.27 4.91
CA TRP A 127 1.70 -5.63 5.91
C TRP A 127 2.54 -4.95 7.00
N VAL A 128 3.50 -4.11 6.58
CA VAL A 128 4.54 -3.55 7.47
C VAL A 128 3.98 -2.86 8.72
N MET A 129 2.82 -2.19 8.61
CA MET A 129 2.13 -1.54 9.74
C MET A 129 1.57 -2.54 10.76
N GLN A 130 1.21 -3.75 10.33
CA GLN A 130 0.72 -4.81 11.20
C GLN A 130 1.88 -5.61 11.79
N ASP A 131 2.98 -5.76 11.06
CA ASP A 131 4.16 -6.46 11.56
C ASP A 131 4.87 -5.73 12.70
N ASP A 132 5.09 -4.42 12.55
CA ASP A 132 5.77 -3.60 13.57
C ASP A 132 5.15 -2.20 13.65
N PRO A 133 3.95 -2.06 14.23
CA PRO A 133 3.26 -0.78 14.33
C PRO A 133 4.06 0.24 15.13
N GLN A 134 4.76 -0.18 16.19
CA GLN A 134 5.58 0.72 17.01
C GLN A 134 6.72 1.32 16.19
N LYS A 135 7.46 0.51 15.43
CA LYS A 135 8.54 1.00 14.60
C LYS A 135 8.03 1.90 13.49
N VAL A 136 6.94 1.53 12.83
CA VAL A 136 6.33 2.35 11.77
C VAL A 136 5.89 3.71 12.32
N ASN A 137 5.21 3.74 13.46
CA ASN A 137 4.77 4.98 14.10
C ASN A 137 5.96 5.86 14.48
N GLN A 138 7.01 5.29 15.08
CA GLN A 138 8.25 6.02 15.40
C GLN A 138 8.87 6.66 14.15
N LEU A 139 8.99 5.92 13.04
CA LEU A 139 9.57 6.45 11.80
C LEU A 139 8.73 7.60 11.21
N ILE A 140 7.40 7.52 11.33
CA ILE A 140 6.49 8.59 10.92
C ILE A 140 6.68 9.82 11.81
N GLU A 141 6.71 9.65 13.14
CA GLU A 141 6.91 10.75 14.09
C GLU A 141 8.26 11.46 13.89
N GLU A 142 9.34 10.70 13.72
CA GLU A 142 10.67 11.23 13.40
C GLU A 142 10.67 12.06 12.11
N PHE A 143 10.01 11.54 11.07
CA PHE A 143 9.90 12.23 9.79
C PHE A 143 9.10 13.53 9.88
N LEU A 144 7.96 13.50 10.59
CA LEU A 144 7.10 14.67 10.78
C LEU A 144 7.73 15.74 11.69
N SER A 145 8.62 15.34 12.60
CA SER A 145 9.34 16.25 13.50
C SER A 145 10.55 16.91 12.84
N THR A 146 10.97 16.44 11.66
CA THR A 146 12.12 16.99 10.94
C THR A 146 11.69 18.26 10.20
N PRO A 147 12.35 19.42 10.43
CA PRO A 147 12.05 20.65 9.70
C PRO A 147 12.22 20.43 8.19
N VAL A 148 11.26 20.88 7.39
CA VAL A 148 11.40 20.89 5.93
C VAL A 148 12.49 21.89 5.58
N VAL A 149 13.70 21.39 5.32
CA VAL A 149 14.77 22.22 4.74
C VAL A 149 14.36 22.48 3.29
N GLU A 150 13.83 23.67 3.02
CA GLU A 150 13.74 24.16 1.66
C GLU A 150 15.17 24.19 1.10
N SER A 151 15.44 23.40 0.07
CA SER A 151 16.65 23.57 -0.73
C SER A 151 16.54 24.93 -1.41
N THR A 152 17.02 25.98 -0.75
CA THR A 152 17.27 27.26 -1.39
C THR A 152 18.35 27.00 -2.43
N ASN A 153 17.98 27.14 -3.71
CA ASN A 153 18.97 27.26 -4.77
C ASN A 153 19.77 28.53 -4.51
N SER A 154 20.87 28.42 -3.76
CA SER A 154 21.93 29.41 -3.79
C SER A 154 22.80 29.14 -5.03
N GLU A 155 22.24 29.36 -6.22
CA GLU A 155 23.08 29.71 -7.37
C GLU A 155 23.28 31.22 -7.34
N SER A 156 24.14 31.66 -6.42
CA SER A 156 24.91 32.88 -6.62
C SER A 156 26.13 32.52 -7.48
N LEU A 157 25.98 32.58 -8.80
CA LEU A 157 27.06 32.95 -9.70
C LEU A 157 26.72 34.37 -10.18
N SER A 158 27.10 35.36 -9.38
CA SER A 158 28.25 36.22 -9.66
C SER A 158 28.20 36.86 -11.04
N LYS A 159 27.81 38.14 -11.04
CA LYS A 159 28.31 39.21 -11.91
C LYS A 159 29.39 38.77 -12.91
N MET A 160 29.05 38.82 -14.21
CA MET A 160 29.81 39.50 -15.27
C MET A 160 28.94 39.61 -16.51
#